data_AF-X1J5P1-F1
#
_entry.id   AF-X1J5P1-F1
#
_cell.length_a   1.000
_cell.length_b   1.000
_cell.length_c   1.000
_cell.angle_alpha   90.00
_cell.angle_beta   90.00
_cell.angle_gamma   90.00
#
_symmetry.space_group_name_H-M   'P 1'
#
loop_
_entity.id
_entity.type
_entity.pdbx_description
1 polymer ?
#
loop_
_entity_poly.entity_id
_entity_poly.type
_entity_poly.pdbx_seq_one_letter_code
_entity_poly.pdbx_strand_id
1 'polypeptide(L)'
;TYLATDSTLLIKSKELIAKIKEGKNIKIVKFFRDYDKKYGLERLAEIFLRFKPIWLSFRTNRELKTIINRLRKLAVKYHRPMLEDYLNEITAKIKKGKIIDINKLKNELERVNIFRKIRLAYALKFRTKNIDSILYKIRNGKAYATDFFFSGKERAKQILAIVLDSITENIRKNVEGKKIYIPDYINYSLPATEKQFTGNFPSGTYISILQDMIVGIYWGNVKHNVVDLDLSLISPRGKYGWDGCYRDDERSILFSG
;
A
#
# COMPACT_ATOMS: atom_id res chain seq x y z
N THR A 1 19.38 10.74 8.96
CA THR A 1 19.02 11.53 7.77
C THR A 1 18.41 12.86 8.16
N TYR A 2 17.40 12.90 9.03
CA TYR A 2 16.80 14.15 9.51
C TYR A 2 17.83 15.20 9.95
N LEU A 3 18.76 14.86 10.85
CA LEU A 3 19.84 15.77 11.30
C LEU A 3 20.78 16.28 10.19
N ALA A 4 20.76 15.67 9.02
CA ALA A 4 21.61 16.02 7.87
C ALA A 4 20.87 16.85 6.82
N THR A 5 19.54 16.74 6.74
CA THR A 5 18.75 17.25 5.60
C THR A 5 17.39 17.84 5.99
N ASP A 6 17.07 17.89 7.29
CA ASP A 6 15.77 18.24 7.88
C ASP A 6 14.58 17.45 7.30
N SER A 7 14.86 16.31 6.65
CA SER A 7 13.84 15.44 6.07
C SER A 7 13.67 14.17 6.89
N THR A 8 12.41 13.85 7.20
CA THR A 8 12.02 12.61 7.87
C THR A 8 11.95 11.42 6.91
N LEU A 9 11.95 11.67 5.59
CA LEU A 9 11.85 10.64 4.56
C LEU A 9 13.22 10.01 4.25
N LEU A 10 13.30 8.68 4.37
CA LEU A 10 14.49 7.90 4.01
C LEU A 10 14.33 7.30 2.61
N ILE A 11 14.54 8.11 1.58
CA ILE A 11 14.42 7.70 0.18
C ILE A 11 15.80 7.73 -0.48
N LYS A 12 16.16 6.68 -1.23
CA LYS A 12 17.43 6.60 -1.99
C LYS A 12 17.37 7.48 -3.26
N SER A 13 17.12 8.78 -3.12
CA SER A 13 17.07 9.74 -4.22
C SER A 13 18.40 10.46 -4.41
N LYS A 14 18.64 10.96 -5.63
CA LYS A 14 19.81 11.79 -5.94
C LYS A 14 19.83 13.06 -5.08
N GLU A 15 18.67 13.69 -4.90
CA GLU A 15 18.48 14.89 -4.08
C GLU A 15 18.88 14.67 -2.61
N LEU A 16 18.42 13.57 -1.99
CA LEU A 16 18.80 13.27 -0.60
C LEU A 16 20.31 13.05 -0.48
N ILE A 17 20.89 12.31 -1.43
CA ILE A 17 22.34 12.03 -1.45
C ILE A 17 23.14 13.33 -1.62
N ALA A 18 22.70 14.25 -2.47
CA ALA A 18 23.35 15.55 -2.68
C ALA A 18 23.29 16.40 -1.40
N LYS A 19 22.11 16.57 -0.80
CA LYS A 19 21.94 17.32 0.46
C LYS A 19 22.82 16.78 1.59
N ILE A 20 22.92 15.46 1.73
CA ILE A 20 23.81 14.86 2.74
C ILE A 20 25.28 15.22 2.47
N LYS A 21 25.71 15.22 1.20
CA LYS A 21 27.10 15.51 0.82
C LYS A 21 27.48 16.98 1.01
N GLU A 22 26.55 17.91 0.83
CA GLU A 22 26.75 19.35 1.02
C GLU A 22 27.03 19.71 2.49
N GLY A 23 26.47 18.95 3.44
CA GLY A 23 26.68 19.18 4.86
C GLY A 23 28.04 18.70 5.38
N LYS A 24 28.67 19.49 6.28
CA LYS A 24 29.85 19.03 7.05
C LYS A 24 29.53 17.87 8.02
N ASN A 25 28.25 17.70 8.38
CA ASN A 25 27.71 16.60 9.19
C ASN A 25 28.41 16.38 10.55
N ILE A 26 28.94 17.45 11.17
CA ILE A 26 29.73 17.38 12.40
C ILE A 26 28.91 16.78 13.55
N LYS A 27 27.65 17.20 13.71
CA LYS A 27 26.74 16.68 14.74
C LYS A 27 26.54 15.15 14.62
N ILE A 28 26.60 14.61 13.41
CA ILE A 28 26.36 13.19 13.12
C ILE A 28 27.52 12.30 13.59
N VAL A 29 28.74 12.82 13.59
CA VAL A 29 29.91 12.13 14.15
C VAL A 29 29.62 11.70 15.59
N LYS A 30 29.12 12.63 16.41
CA LYS A 30 28.83 12.38 17.83
C LYS A 30 27.84 11.21 17.98
N PHE A 31 26.77 11.21 17.19
CA PHE A 31 25.79 10.11 17.19
C PHE A 31 26.41 8.75 16.86
N PHE A 32 27.29 8.67 15.86
CA PHE A 32 27.96 7.40 15.55
C PHE A 32 28.89 6.95 16.67
N ARG A 33 29.64 7.86 17.29
CA ARG A 33 30.54 7.55 18.41
C ARG A 33 29.77 7.07 19.63
N ASP A 34 28.70 7.78 19.98
CA ASP A 34 27.85 7.44 21.13
C ASP A 34 27.16 6.08 20.91
N TYR A 35 26.70 5.81 19.68
CA TYR A 35 26.13 4.51 19.31
C TYR A 35 27.16 3.39 19.37
N ASP A 36 28.35 3.59 18.80
CA ASP A 36 29.44 2.64 18.81
C ASP A 36 29.86 2.28 20.25
N LYS A 37 30.01 3.27 21.13
CA LYS A 37 30.35 3.06 22.53
C LYS A 37 29.29 2.26 23.29
N LYS A 38 28.01 2.44 22.96
CA LYS A 38 26.89 1.82 23.70
C LYS A 38 26.46 0.46 23.14
N TYR A 39 26.57 0.25 21.84
CA TYR A 39 25.97 -0.90 21.15
C TYR A 39 26.88 -1.59 20.13
N GLY A 40 28.03 -0.99 19.80
CA GLY A 40 28.89 -1.44 18.70
C GLY A 40 28.33 -1.11 17.31
N LEU A 41 29.19 -1.13 16.29
CA LEU A 41 28.80 -0.85 14.90
C LEU A 41 28.19 -2.06 14.18
N GLU A 42 28.24 -3.25 14.77
CA GLU A 42 27.78 -4.51 14.17
C GLU A 42 26.30 -4.43 13.76
N ARG A 43 25.45 -3.86 14.61
CA ARG A 43 24.02 -3.68 14.32
C ARG A 43 23.76 -2.75 13.14
N LEU A 44 24.55 -1.68 13.00
CA LEU A 44 24.46 -0.79 11.84
C LEU A 44 24.99 -1.45 10.57
N ALA A 45 25.98 -2.34 10.70
CA ALA A 45 26.52 -3.11 9.60
C ALA A 45 25.49 -4.08 8.98
N GLU A 46 24.56 -4.61 9.79
CA GLU A 46 23.48 -5.51 9.32
C GLU A 46 22.68 -4.89 8.16
N ILE A 47 22.37 -3.59 8.24
CA ILE A 47 21.57 -2.85 7.25
C ILE A 47 22.41 -2.07 6.22
N PHE A 48 23.75 -2.13 6.32
CA PHE A 48 24.63 -1.28 5.51
C PHE A 48 24.42 -1.46 4.01
N LEU A 49 24.42 -2.71 3.52
CA LEU A 49 24.30 -2.98 2.09
C LEU A 49 22.93 -2.55 1.52
N ARG A 50 21.87 -2.60 2.34
CA ARG A 50 20.50 -2.17 1.96
C ARG A 50 20.41 -0.68 1.64
N PHE A 51 21.16 0.13 2.39
CA PHE A 51 21.20 1.59 2.30
C PHE A 51 22.58 2.12 1.88
N LYS A 52 23.38 1.30 1.17
CA LYS A 52 24.77 1.62 0.81
C LYS A 52 24.94 3.03 0.20
N PRO A 53 24.12 3.50 -0.75
CA PRO A 53 24.27 4.85 -1.29
C PRO A 53 24.15 5.96 -0.23
N ILE A 54 23.26 5.79 0.74
CA ILE A 54 23.04 6.75 1.83
C ILE A 54 24.20 6.70 2.83
N TRP A 55 24.69 5.52 3.20
CA TRP A 55 25.86 5.42 4.07
C TRP A 55 27.10 6.04 3.43
N LEU A 56 27.29 5.83 2.13
CA LEU A 56 28.42 6.40 1.40
C LEU A 56 28.33 7.92 1.24
N SER A 57 27.12 8.50 1.20
CA SER A 57 26.97 9.96 1.13
C SER A 57 27.43 10.66 2.41
N PHE A 58 27.45 9.98 3.56
CA PHE A 58 27.96 10.53 4.83
C PHE A 58 29.49 10.64 4.91
N ARG A 59 30.25 10.28 3.88
CA ARG A 59 31.72 10.39 3.85
C ARG A 59 32.19 11.84 3.60
N THR A 60 31.63 12.80 4.34
CA THR A 60 31.82 14.25 4.16
C THR A 60 32.99 14.83 4.94
N ASN A 61 33.48 14.14 5.97
CA ASN A 61 34.67 14.53 6.72
C ASN A 61 35.52 13.29 7.06
N ARG A 62 36.76 13.51 7.55
CA ARG A 62 37.73 12.44 7.83
C ARG A 62 37.18 11.42 8.83
N GLU A 63 36.51 11.87 9.89
CA GLU A 63 36.00 11.00 10.95
C GLU A 63 34.86 10.10 10.46
N LEU A 64 33.87 10.68 9.77
CA LEU A 64 32.80 9.90 9.16
C LEU A 64 33.34 8.95 8.09
N LYS A 65 34.32 9.38 7.28
CA LYS A 65 34.97 8.49 6.29
C LYS A 65 35.55 7.24 6.96
N THR A 66 36.21 7.40 8.11
CA THR A 66 36.73 6.26 8.89
C THR A 66 35.61 5.36 9.42
N ILE A 67 34.58 5.94 10.04
CA ILE A 67 33.44 5.18 10.61
C ILE A 67 32.70 4.41 9.51
N ILE A 68 32.35 5.07 8.41
CA ILE A 68 31.63 4.46 7.28
C ILE A 68 32.46 3.36 6.62
N ASN A 69 33.78 3.53 6.50
CA ASN A 69 34.66 2.47 5.99
C ASN A 69 34.71 1.27 6.93
N ARG A 70 34.70 1.48 8.25
CA ARG A 70 34.63 0.40 9.24
C ARG A 70 33.29 -0.34 9.16
N LEU A 71 32.17 0.39 9.04
CA LEU A 71 30.85 -0.19 8.79
C LEU A 71 30.82 -1.04 7.52
N ARG A 72 31.41 -0.54 6.42
CA ARG A 72 31.48 -1.29 5.16
C ARG A 72 32.23 -2.62 5.33
N LYS A 73 33.34 -2.64 6.08
CA LYS A 73 34.10 -3.88 6.35
C LYS A 73 33.29 -4.84 7.21
N LEU A 74 32.67 -4.34 8.28
CA LEU A 74 31.80 -5.15 9.16
C LEU A 74 30.59 -5.71 8.40
N ALA A 75 30.05 -4.99 7.43
CA ALA A 75 28.90 -5.43 6.65
C ALA A 75 29.17 -6.70 5.84
N VAL A 76 30.43 -6.98 5.47
CA VAL A 76 30.79 -8.23 4.79
C VAL A 76 30.45 -9.45 5.66
N LYS A 77 30.65 -9.33 6.98
CA LYS A 77 30.38 -10.41 7.96
C LYS A 77 28.96 -10.36 8.51
N TYR A 78 28.45 -9.18 8.83
CA TYR A 78 27.23 -9.01 9.61
C TYR A 78 25.99 -8.68 8.78
N HIS A 79 26.09 -8.48 7.46
CA HIS A 79 24.92 -8.14 6.66
C HIS A 79 23.80 -9.16 6.82
N ARG A 80 22.60 -8.67 7.15
CA ARG A 80 21.38 -9.46 7.18
C ARG A 80 20.51 -9.05 5.99
N PRO A 81 20.32 -9.96 5.01
CA PRO A 81 19.34 -9.74 3.96
C PRO A 81 17.99 -9.38 4.55
N MET A 82 17.24 -8.54 3.84
CA MET A 82 15.87 -8.27 4.24
C MET A 82 15.09 -9.58 4.15
N LEU A 83 14.40 -9.97 5.22
CA LEU A 83 13.53 -11.14 5.20
C LEU A 83 12.49 -10.92 4.09
N GLU A 84 12.45 -11.85 3.14
CA GLU A 84 11.45 -11.83 2.08
C GLU A 84 10.06 -12.03 2.71
N ASP A 85 9.14 -11.12 2.41
CA ASP A 85 7.72 -11.32 2.74
C ASP A 85 7.14 -12.29 1.69
N TYR A 86 7.05 -13.55 2.06
CA TYR A 86 6.66 -14.64 1.15
C TYR A 86 5.33 -14.35 0.45
N LEU A 87 4.34 -13.81 1.16
CA LEU A 87 3.01 -13.51 0.60
C LEU A 87 3.06 -12.39 -0.44
N ASN A 88 3.90 -11.36 -0.22
CA ASN A 88 4.05 -10.27 -1.18
C ASN A 88 4.71 -10.73 -2.49
N GLU A 89 5.51 -11.78 -2.44
CA GLU A 89 6.23 -12.31 -3.61
C GLU A 89 5.42 -13.30 -4.43
N ILE A 90 4.31 -13.83 -3.92
CA ILE A 90 3.51 -14.88 -4.60
C ILE A 90 3.21 -14.51 -6.05
N THR A 91 2.70 -13.30 -6.28
CA THR A 91 2.35 -12.86 -7.65
C THR A 91 3.56 -12.76 -8.57
N ALA A 92 4.73 -12.37 -8.04
CA ALA A 92 5.98 -12.29 -8.79
C ALA A 92 6.54 -13.68 -9.08
N LYS A 93 6.44 -14.62 -8.11
CA LYS A 93 6.83 -16.02 -8.28
C LYS A 93 5.98 -16.69 -9.35
N ILE A 94 4.66 -16.49 -9.33
CA ILE A 94 3.74 -17.00 -10.37
C ILE A 94 4.11 -16.40 -11.74
N LYS A 95 4.32 -15.08 -11.84
CA LYS A 95 4.73 -14.42 -13.11
C LYS A 95 6.02 -15.01 -13.67
N LYS A 96 6.98 -15.37 -12.80
CA LYS A 96 8.26 -15.98 -13.17
C LYS A 96 8.18 -17.50 -13.40
N GLY A 97 6.99 -18.11 -13.35
CA GLY A 97 6.82 -19.56 -13.48
C GLY A 97 7.39 -20.39 -12.33
N LYS A 98 7.76 -19.76 -11.19
CA LYS A 98 8.34 -20.47 -10.05
C LYS A 98 7.29 -21.34 -9.36
N ILE A 99 7.75 -22.49 -8.85
CA ILE A 99 6.91 -23.38 -8.05
C ILE A 99 6.57 -22.70 -6.72
N ILE A 100 5.28 -22.72 -6.37
CA ILE A 100 4.75 -22.23 -5.10
C ILE A 100 4.60 -23.42 -4.17
N ASP A 101 5.31 -23.39 -3.04
CA ASP A 101 5.14 -24.35 -1.97
C ASP A 101 3.82 -24.06 -1.24
N ILE A 102 2.89 -25.01 -1.36
CA ILE A 102 1.53 -24.92 -0.81
C ILE A 102 1.56 -25.01 0.71
N ASN A 103 2.42 -25.85 1.30
CA ASN A 103 2.50 -26.02 2.74
C ASN A 103 3.07 -24.75 3.37
N LYS A 104 4.14 -24.19 2.78
CA LYS A 104 4.67 -22.90 3.20
C LYS A 104 3.65 -21.78 3.05
N LEU A 105 2.87 -21.78 1.98
CA LEU A 105 1.79 -20.80 1.80
C LEU A 105 0.74 -20.88 2.90
N LYS A 106 0.26 -22.08 3.22
CA LYS A 106 -0.73 -22.30 4.29
C LYS A 106 -0.20 -21.82 5.65
N ASN A 107 1.03 -22.21 5.99
CA ASN A 107 1.68 -21.79 7.24
C ASN A 107 1.82 -20.26 7.33
N GLU A 108 2.24 -19.59 6.24
CA GLU A 108 2.36 -18.14 6.23
C GLU A 108 0.99 -17.44 6.28
N LEU A 109 -0.06 -18.02 5.68
CA LEU A 109 -1.42 -17.51 5.79
C LEU A 109 -1.95 -17.61 7.23
N GLU A 110 -1.65 -18.67 7.98
CA GLU A 110 -2.08 -18.80 9.38
C GLU A 110 -1.47 -17.74 10.30
N ARG A 111 -0.24 -17.32 10.01
CA ARG A 111 0.52 -16.36 10.84
C ARG A 111 0.14 -14.89 10.62
N VAL A 112 -0.61 -14.58 9.57
CA VAL A 112 -0.91 -13.20 9.18
C VAL A 112 -2.37 -12.83 9.47
N ASN A 113 -2.61 -11.54 9.68
CA ASN A 113 -3.96 -11.01 9.84
C ASN A 113 -4.82 -11.14 8.56
N ILE A 114 -6.13 -11.08 8.74
CA ILE A 114 -7.11 -11.20 7.66
C ILE A 114 -6.90 -10.14 6.55
N PHE A 115 -6.52 -8.92 6.91
CA PHE A 115 -6.26 -7.84 5.96
C PHE A 115 -5.10 -8.15 5.00
N ARG A 116 -4.06 -8.85 5.46
CA ARG A 116 -2.97 -9.33 4.59
C ARG A 116 -3.49 -10.36 3.59
N LYS A 117 -4.35 -11.29 4.04
CA LYS A 117 -4.97 -12.30 3.16
C LYS A 117 -5.84 -11.64 2.09
N ILE A 118 -6.68 -10.68 2.48
CA ILE A 118 -7.55 -9.93 1.56
C ILE A 118 -6.72 -9.17 0.52
N ARG A 119 -5.62 -8.53 0.92
CA ARG A 119 -4.69 -7.88 -0.04
C ARG A 119 -4.12 -8.84 -1.07
N LEU A 120 -3.70 -10.03 -0.64
CA LEU A 120 -3.22 -11.06 -1.54
C LEU A 120 -4.35 -11.56 -2.46
N ALA A 121 -5.54 -11.80 -1.92
CA ALA A 121 -6.71 -12.21 -2.69
C ALA A 121 -7.07 -11.18 -3.77
N TYR A 122 -7.02 -9.89 -3.47
CA TYR A 122 -7.20 -8.83 -4.46
C TYR A 122 -6.14 -8.86 -5.55
N ALA A 123 -4.87 -8.97 -5.16
CA ALA A 123 -3.76 -9.03 -6.11
C ALA A 123 -3.88 -10.24 -7.05
N LEU A 124 -4.33 -11.39 -6.54
CA LEU A 124 -4.56 -12.61 -7.33
C LEU A 124 -5.81 -12.49 -8.20
N LYS A 125 -6.96 -12.07 -7.65
CA LYS A 125 -8.23 -11.88 -8.38
C LYS A 125 -8.09 -10.91 -9.55
N PHE A 126 -7.30 -9.84 -9.38
CA PHE A 126 -7.00 -8.94 -10.49
C PHE A 126 -6.26 -9.67 -11.63
N ARG A 127 -5.32 -10.55 -11.29
CA ARG A 127 -4.50 -11.33 -12.23
C ARG A 127 -5.23 -12.50 -12.90
N THR A 128 -6.39 -12.90 -12.40
CA THR A 128 -7.22 -13.92 -13.06
C THR A 128 -8.10 -13.34 -14.17
N LYS A 129 -8.23 -12.01 -14.25
CA LYS A 129 -9.02 -11.32 -15.28
C LYS A 129 -8.19 -11.09 -16.55
N ASN A 130 -8.87 -10.97 -17.68
CA ASN A 130 -8.28 -10.50 -18.93
C ASN A 130 -8.29 -8.98 -18.93
N ILE A 131 -7.20 -8.39 -18.44
CA ILE A 131 -7.04 -6.93 -18.34
C ILE A 131 -5.74 -6.57 -19.04
N ASP A 132 -5.81 -5.58 -19.94
CA ASP A 132 -4.66 -5.16 -20.75
C ASP A 132 -3.91 -3.97 -20.14
N SER A 133 -4.51 -3.27 -19.18
CA SER A 133 -3.91 -2.12 -18.52
C SER A 133 -4.14 -2.11 -17.01
N ILE A 134 -3.15 -1.66 -16.24
CA ILE A 134 -3.25 -1.47 -14.80
C ILE A 134 -3.13 0.00 -14.44
N LEU A 135 -4.01 0.46 -13.54
CA LEU A 135 -4.02 1.83 -13.04
C LEU A 135 -3.44 1.90 -11.62
N TYR A 136 -2.42 2.72 -11.43
CA TYR A 136 -1.82 3.02 -10.13
C TYR A 136 -2.33 4.36 -9.63
N LYS A 137 -3.06 4.36 -8.51
CA LYS A 137 -3.43 5.59 -7.81
C LYS A 137 -2.23 6.14 -7.04
N ILE A 138 -1.89 7.39 -7.28
CA ILE A 138 -0.85 8.14 -6.57
C ILE A 138 -1.53 8.92 -5.43
N ARG A 139 -0.86 9.03 -4.28
CA ARG A 139 -1.43 9.68 -3.07
C ARG A 139 -1.84 11.15 -3.25
N ASN A 140 -1.35 11.80 -4.29
CA ASN A 140 -1.72 13.19 -4.65
C ASN A 140 -2.97 13.26 -5.53
N GLY A 141 -3.75 12.18 -5.63
CA GLY A 141 -4.98 12.11 -6.45
C GLY A 141 -4.75 11.79 -7.91
N LYS A 142 -3.50 11.86 -8.41
CA LYS A 142 -3.18 11.47 -9.79
C LYS A 142 -3.23 9.96 -9.98
N ALA A 143 -3.44 9.52 -11.21
CA ALA A 143 -3.37 8.12 -11.58
C ALA A 143 -2.37 7.92 -12.72
N TYR A 144 -1.70 6.76 -12.73
CA TYR A 144 -0.74 6.38 -13.77
C TYR A 144 -1.13 5.02 -14.33
N ALA A 145 -1.30 4.93 -15.65
CA ALA A 145 -1.68 3.70 -16.34
C ALA A 145 -0.48 3.10 -17.06
N THR A 146 -0.37 1.77 -17.05
CA THR A 146 0.62 1.03 -17.85
C THR A 146 -0.02 -0.22 -18.44
N ASP A 147 0.56 -0.71 -19.53
CA ASP A 147 0.23 -2.03 -20.07
C ASP A 147 0.47 -3.12 -19.02
N PHE A 148 -0.40 -4.12 -19.04
CA PHE A 148 -0.39 -5.21 -18.09
C PHE A 148 -0.48 -6.56 -18.80
N PHE A 149 0.56 -7.38 -18.59
CA PHE A 149 0.57 -8.76 -19.05
C PHE A 149 0.91 -9.73 -17.92
N PHE A 150 0.12 -10.81 -17.84
CA PHE A 150 0.29 -11.86 -16.84
C PHE A 150 -0.05 -13.25 -17.42
N SER A 151 0.96 -14.12 -17.49
CA SER A 151 0.87 -15.46 -18.09
C SER A 151 0.38 -16.56 -17.12
N GLY A 152 0.48 -16.36 -15.81
CA GLY A 152 0.20 -17.40 -14.80
C GLY A 152 -1.24 -17.44 -14.30
N LYS A 153 -2.24 -17.22 -15.16
CA LYS A 153 -3.66 -17.03 -14.76
C LYS A 153 -4.23 -18.24 -14.01
N GLU A 154 -4.08 -19.45 -14.54
CA GLU A 154 -4.61 -20.67 -13.91
C GLU A 154 -3.98 -20.94 -12.55
N ARG A 155 -2.66 -20.76 -12.44
CA ARG A 155 -1.96 -20.85 -11.16
C ARG A 155 -2.45 -19.78 -10.17
N ALA A 156 -2.69 -18.56 -10.63
CA ALA A 156 -3.26 -17.52 -9.78
C ALA A 156 -4.67 -17.87 -9.30
N LYS A 157 -5.52 -18.50 -10.12
CA LYS A 157 -6.84 -19.02 -9.70
C LYS A 157 -6.72 -20.09 -8.62
N GLN A 158 -5.82 -21.06 -8.79
CA GLN A 158 -5.59 -22.11 -7.80
C GLN A 158 -5.12 -21.55 -6.45
N ILE A 159 -4.14 -20.64 -6.47
CA ILE A 159 -3.66 -19.98 -5.25
C ILE A 159 -4.73 -19.07 -4.64
N LEU A 160 -5.53 -18.39 -5.47
CA LEU A 160 -6.66 -17.58 -4.99
C LEU A 160 -7.66 -18.42 -4.20
N ALA A 161 -8.00 -19.63 -4.67
CA ALA A 161 -8.89 -20.53 -3.95
C ALA A 161 -8.36 -20.85 -2.54
N ILE A 162 -7.07 -21.22 -2.41
CA ILE A 162 -6.42 -21.49 -1.12
C ILE A 162 -6.47 -20.27 -0.19
N VAL A 163 -6.25 -19.07 -0.73
CA VAL A 163 -6.30 -17.82 0.05
C VAL A 163 -7.74 -17.53 0.50
N LEU A 164 -8.73 -17.72 -0.37
CA LEU A 164 -10.14 -17.54 -0.03
C LEU A 164 -10.59 -18.54 1.03
N ASP A 165 -10.19 -19.81 0.95
CA ASP A 165 -10.47 -20.81 1.99
C ASP A 165 -9.89 -20.38 3.34
N SER A 166 -8.67 -19.86 3.35
CA SER A 166 -8.05 -19.35 4.59
C SER A 166 -8.76 -18.10 5.16
N ILE A 167 -9.35 -17.26 4.30
CA ILE A 167 -10.17 -16.12 4.72
C ILE A 167 -11.50 -16.63 5.29
N THR A 168 -12.15 -17.56 4.59
CA THR A 168 -13.41 -18.19 5.02
C THR A 168 -13.24 -18.83 6.38
N GLU A 169 -12.15 -19.57 6.61
CA GLU A 169 -11.86 -20.19 7.92
C GLU A 169 -11.71 -19.14 9.05
N ASN A 170 -11.12 -17.98 8.75
CA ASN A 170 -11.01 -16.90 9.72
C ASN A 170 -12.36 -16.25 10.04
N ILE A 171 -13.21 -16.08 9.04
CA ILE A 171 -14.53 -15.47 9.22
C ILE A 171 -15.49 -16.46 9.89
N ARG A 172 -15.42 -17.75 9.55
CA ARG A 172 -16.30 -18.84 10.03
C ARG A 172 -16.46 -18.79 11.55
N LYS A 173 -15.36 -18.63 12.30
CA LYS A 173 -15.36 -18.54 13.77
C LYS A 173 -16.35 -17.53 14.36
N ASN A 174 -16.69 -16.48 13.61
CA ASN A 174 -17.58 -15.41 14.07
C ASN A 174 -19.01 -15.53 13.53
N VAL A 175 -19.23 -16.31 12.48
CA VAL A 175 -20.51 -16.35 11.71
C VAL A 175 -21.13 -17.73 11.63
N GLU A 176 -20.40 -18.78 11.98
CA GLU A 176 -20.90 -20.15 11.95
C GLU A 176 -22.13 -20.32 12.85
N GLY A 177 -23.16 -21.00 12.33
CA GLY A 177 -24.45 -21.16 12.99
C GLY A 177 -25.35 -19.91 12.99
N LYS A 178 -24.90 -18.77 12.47
CA LYS A 178 -25.71 -17.54 12.38
C LYS A 178 -26.42 -17.46 11.03
N LYS A 179 -27.68 -17.02 11.06
CA LYS A 179 -28.40 -16.59 9.86
C LYS A 179 -28.12 -15.11 9.63
N ILE A 180 -27.47 -14.79 8.52
CA ILE A 180 -27.14 -13.43 8.12
C ILE A 180 -27.93 -13.12 6.86
N TYR A 181 -28.75 -12.08 6.90
CA TYR A 181 -29.43 -11.57 5.72
C TYR A 181 -28.49 -10.67 4.93
N ILE A 182 -28.22 -11.04 3.67
CA ILE A 182 -27.43 -10.26 2.71
C ILE A 182 -28.39 -9.85 1.61
N PRO A 183 -28.82 -8.58 1.53
CA PRO A 183 -29.73 -8.15 0.48
C PRO A 183 -29.04 -8.15 -0.89
N ASP A 184 -29.70 -8.67 -1.92
CA ASP A 184 -29.13 -8.83 -3.27
C ASP A 184 -28.78 -7.50 -3.96
N TYR A 185 -29.44 -6.41 -3.54
CA TYR A 185 -29.19 -5.07 -4.05
C TYR A 185 -27.98 -4.39 -3.41
N ILE A 186 -27.37 -4.96 -2.36
CA ILE A 186 -26.17 -4.38 -1.72
C ILE A 186 -24.94 -5.20 -2.10
N ASN A 187 -24.01 -4.54 -2.78
CA ASN A 187 -22.72 -5.12 -3.13
C ASN A 187 -21.68 -4.72 -2.09
N TYR A 188 -21.40 -5.63 -1.16
CA TYR A 188 -20.40 -5.44 -0.12
C TYR A 188 -18.97 -5.62 -0.66
N SER A 189 -18.09 -4.65 -0.41
CA SER A 189 -16.68 -4.78 -0.73
C SER A 189 -15.90 -5.48 0.40
N LEU A 190 -14.72 -6.03 0.10
CA LEU A 190 -13.81 -6.58 1.12
C LEU A 190 -12.76 -5.53 1.50
N PRO A 191 -12.64 -5.11 2.77
CA PRO A 191 -11.65 -4.11 3.15
C PRO A 191 -10.26 -4.74 3.27
N ALA A 192 -9.28 -4.16 2.60
CA ALA A 192 -7.86 -4.55 2.66
C ALA A 192 -7.12 -3.92 3.86
N THR A 193 -7.75 -2.95 4.54
CA THR A 193 -7.27 -2.32 5.78
C THR A 193 -8.45 -1.85 6.62
N GLU A 194 -8.25 -1.67 7.92
CA GLU A 194 -9.24 -1.11 8.83
C GLU A 194 -9.66 0.33 8.46
N LYS A 195 -8.75 1.12 7.88
CA LYS A 195 -9.04 2.49 7.42
C LYS A 195 -10.01 2.56 6.24
N GLN A 196 -10.34 1.42 5.63
CA GLN A 196 -11.32 1.33 4.56
C GLN A 196 -12.73 1.03 5.11
N PHE A 197 -13.01 1.26 6.38
CA PHE A 197 -14.37 1.23 6.89
C PHE A 197 -14.90 2.65 7.03
N THR A 198 -16.13 2.86 6.54
CA THR A 198 -16.96 4.03 6.82
C THR A 198 -18.12 3.55 7.69
N GLY A 199 -18.02 3.77 9.01
CA GLY A 199 -18.89 3.10 9.97
C GLY A 199 -18.72 1.58 9.88
N ASN A 200 -19.82 0.85 9.67
CA ASN A 200 -19.81 -0.61 9.56
C ASN A 200 -19.60 -1.12 8.12
N PHE A 201 -19.54 -0.23 7.13
CA PHE A 201 -19.45 -0.62 5.73
C PHE A 201 -18.03 -0.43 5.17
N PRO A 202 -17.49 -1.44 4.48
CA PRO A 202 -16.26 -1.30 3.73
C PRO A 202 -16.39 -0.28 2.58
N SER A 203 -15.36 0.52 2.35
CA SER A 203 -15.28 1.50 1.26
C SER A 203 -15.41 0.80 -0.08
N GLY A 204 -16.23 1.35 -0.98
CA GLY A 204 -16.56 0.73 -2.26
C GLY A 204 -17.72 -0.26 -2.19
N THR A 205 -18.35 -0.43 -1.03
CA THR A 205 -19.69 -1.00 -0.95
C THR A 205 -20.66 -0.07 -1.67
N TYR A 206 -21.56 -0.62 -2.48
CA TYR A 206 -22.54 0.17 -3.23
C TYR A 206 -23.89 -0.53 -3.30
N ILE A 207 -24.93 0.25 -3.60
CA ILE A 207 -26.29 -0.22 -3.81
C ILE A 207 -26.55 -0.24 -5.32
N SER A 208 -27.03 -1.37 -5.82
CA SER A 208 -27.55 -1.50 -7.18
C SER A 208 -29.02 -1.10 -7.21
N ILE A 209 -29.39 -0.26 -8.16
CA ILE A 209 -30.75 0.23 -8.34
C ILE A 209 -31.17 -0.12 -9.77
N LEU A 210 -32.40 -0.62 -9.94
CA LEU A 210 -32.90 -1.11 -11.22
C LEU A 210 -33.37 0.02 -12.16
N GLN A 211 -33.63 1.20 -11.61
CA GLN A 211 -34.28 2.32 -12.29
C GLN A 211 -33.53 3.61 -11.97
N ASP A 212 -33.71 4.63 -12.80
CA ASP A 212 -33.21 5.97 -12.52
C ASP A 212 -33.75 6.47 -11.17
N MET A 213 -32.87 7.09 -10.38
CA MET A 213 -33.18 7.55 -9.04
C MET A 213 -32.78 9.01 -8.88
N ILE A 214 -33.70 9.80 -8.30
CA ILE A 214 -33.37 11.13 -7.78
C ILE A 214 -32.73 10.95 -6.42
N VAL A 215 -31.48 11.39 -6.28
CA VAL A 215 -30.76 11.40 -5.00
C VAL A 215 -30.77 12.81 -4.44
N GLY A 216 -31.53 13.02 -3.37
CA GLY A 216 -31.48 14.25 -2.57
C GLY A 216 -30.62 14.04 -1.33
N ILE A 217 -29.71 14.97 -1.04
CA ILE A 217 -28.97 14.99 0.22
C ILE A 217 -29.50 16.16 1.04
N TYR A 218 -30.08 15.86 2.20
CA TYR A 218 -30.44 16.85 3.20
C TYR A 218 -29.36 16.88 4.27
N TRP A 219 -28.91 18.08 4.64
CA TRP A 219 -27.99 18.28 5.76
C TRP A 219 -28.42 19.47 6.60
N GLY A 220 -28.03 19.44 7.87
CA GLY A 220 -28.25 20.52 8.83
C GLY A 220 -26.93 21.03 9.40
N ASN A 221 -26.97 22.22 9.98
CA ASN A 221 -25.84 22.79 10.72
C ASN A 221 -25.52 21.96 11.97
N VAL A 222 -24.24 21.89 12.34
CA VAL A 222 -23.79 21.15 13.52
C VAL A 222 -23.41 22.13 14.62
N LYS A 223 -24.23 22.18 15.68
CA LYS A 223 -24.10 23.16 16.78
C LYS A 223 -24.11 24.60 16.23
N HIS A 224 -23.00 25.34 16.42
CA HIS A 224 -22.84 26.71 15.96
C HIS A 224 -22.08 26.81 14.61
N ASN A 225 -21.79 25.68 13.95
CA ASN A 225 -21.08 25.68 12.68
C ASN A 225 -22.06 25.54 11.53
N VAL A 226 -21.97 26.47 10.58
CA VAL A 226 -22.61 26.34 9.26
C VAL A 226 -21.90 25.24 8.49
N VAL A 227 -22.66 24.29 7.96
CA VAL A 227 -22.12 23.19 7.17
C VAL A 227 -22.45 23.44 5.70
N ASP A 228 -21.41 23.58 4.90
CA ASP A 228 -21.50 23.62 3.45
C ASP A 228 -20.96 22.29 2.88
N LEU A 229 -21.74 21.66 1.99
CA LEU A 229 -21.40 20.38 1.38
C LEU A 229 -21.15 20.56 -0.11
N ASP A 230 -19.89 20.42 -0.52
CA ASP A 230 -19.54 20.35 -1.95
C ASP A 230 -19.76 18.93 -2.45
N LEU A 231 -20.81 18.76 -3.25
CA LEU A 231 -21.23 17.49 -3.83
C LEU A 231 -20.90 17.44 -5.31
N SER A 232 -20.30 16.33 -5.74
CA SER A 232 -20.12 16.05 -7.16
C SER A 232 -20.29 14.57 -7.47
N LEU A 233 -20.78 14.28 -8.66
CA LEU A 233 -20.86 12.96 -9.25
C LEU A 233 -19.62 12.75 -10.13
N ILE A 234 -18.90 11.64 -9.92
CA ILE A 234 -17.79 11.25 -10.79
C ILE A 234 -18.23 10.01 -11.56
N SER A 235 -18.26 10.12 -12.89
CA SER A 235 -18.55 9.02 -13.81
C SER A 235 -17.35 8.77 -14.75
N PRO A 236 -17.34 7.66 -15.49
CA PRO A 236 -16.36 7.45 -16.57
C PRO A 236 -16.38 8.53 -17.66
N ARG A 237 -17.51 9.25 -17.81
CA ARG A 237 -17.67 10.35 -18.77
C ARG A 237 -17.15 11.69 -18.24
N GLY A 238 -16.96 11.83 -16.92
CA GLY A 238 -16.45 13.05 -16.32
C GLY A 238 -17.00 13.33 -14.93
N LYS A 239 -16.74 14.55 -14.44
CA LYS A 239 -17.26 15.08 -13.17
C LYS A 239 -18.48 15.95 -13.45
N TYR A 240 -19.56 15.74 -12.70
CA TYR A 240 -20.74 16.58 -12.68
C TYR A 240 -20.94 17.21 -11.31
N GLY A 241 -21.19 18.51 -11.26
CA GLY A 241 -21.24 19.29 -10.02
C GLY A 241 -20.48 20.60 -10.13
N TRP A 242 -20.23 21.24 -8.99
CA TRP A 242 -19.45 22.47 -8.90
C TRP A 242 -18.05 22.27 -9.54
N ASP A 243 -17.62 23.22 -10.37
CA ASP A 243 -16.38 23.11 -11.19
C ASP A 243 -16.35 21.81 -12.02
N GLY A 244 -17.44 21.57 -12.76
CA GLY A 244 -17.68 20.39 -13.61
C GLY A 244 -18.86 20.60 -14.55
N CYS A 245 -19.34 19.55 -15.20
CA CYS A 245 -20.52 19.62 -16.06
C CYS A 245 -21.80 19.58 -15.22
N TYR A 246 -22.81 20.39 -15.56
CA TYR A 246 -24.11 20.30 -14.88
C TYR A 246 -25.03 19.25 -15.50
N ARG A 247 -24.74 18.86 -16.74
CA ARG A 247 -25.53 17.91 -17.51
C ARG A 247 -24.62 17.10 -18.42
N ASP A 248 -25.01 15.88 -18.74
CA ASP A 248 -24.39 15.12 -19.82
C ASP A 248 -25.08 15.39 -21.17
N ASP A 249 -24.42 14.98 -22.26
CA ASP A 249 -24.91 15.22 -23.63
C ASP A 249 -26.26 14.54 -23.88
N GLU A 250 -26.46 13.36 -23.30
CA GLU A 250 -27.70 12.56 -23.41
C GLU A 250 -28.81 13.06 -22.47
N ARG A 251 -28.53 14.06 -21.63
CA ARG A 251 -29.45 14.62 -20.62
C ARG A 251 -29.97 13.59 -19.60
N SER A 252 -29.25 12.48 -19.44
CA SER A 252 -29.53 11.42 -18.47
C SER A 252 -29.09 11.77 -17.04
N ILE A 253 -28.09 12.65 -16.92
CA ILE A 253 -27.57 13.17 -15.66
C ILE A 253 -27.89 14.66 -15.59
N LEU A 254 -28.49 15.08 -14.48
CA LEU A 254 -28.67 16.48 -14.13
C LEU A 254 -28.13 16.69 -12.70
N PHE A 255 -27.12 17.55 -12.59
CA PHE A 255 -26.75 18.14 -11.31
C PHE A 255 -27.51 19.45 -11.15
N SER A 256 -28.41 19.51 -10.18
CA SER A 256 -29.07 20.73 -9.74
C SER A 256 -28.76 20.92 -8.25
N GLY A 257 -27.77 21.78 -7.98
CA GLY A 257 -27.30 22.14 -6.64
C GLY A 257 -26.84 23.58 -6.67
#